data_AF-A0A1H3NXL2-F1
#
_entry.id   AF-A0A1H3NXL2-F1
#
_cell.length_a   1.000
_cell.length_b   1.000
_cell.length_c   1.000
_cell.angle_alpha   90.00
_cell.angle_beta   90.00
_cell.angle_gamma   90.00
#
_symmetry.space_group_name_H-M   'P 1'
#
loop_
_entity.id
_entity.type
_entity.pdbx_description
1 polymer ?
#
loop_
_entity_poly.entity_id
_entity_poly.type
_entity_poly.pdbx_seq_one_letter_code
_entity_poly.pdbx_strand_id
1 'polypeptide(L)'
;MAELVGVVLFGSVARGEADRASDIDLLVIVDDDKTTARRTVQSVVSDLEDQRFEGNRYTFQPLIELTDSANRIGNQLRPQFDAGITLVGSDQLSELRTEV
;
A
#
# COMPACT_ATOMS: atom_id res chain seq x y z
N MET A 1 0.48 -18.82 3.11
CA MET A 1 1.20 -17.53 3.02
C MET A 1 0.15 -16.51 2.61
N ALA A 2 0.17 -15.30 3.14
CA ALA A 2 -0.74 -14.25 2.69
C ALA A 2 -0.54 -14.03 1.19
N GLU A 3 -1.63 -14.09 0.41
CA GLU A 3 -1.58 -13.85 -1.03
C GLU A 3 -1.69 -12.35 -1.30
N LEU A 4 -0.71 -11.78 -2.02
CA LEU A 4 -0.69 -10.36 -2.35
C LEU A 4 -1.70 -10.09 -3.47
N VAL A 5 -2.69 -9.25 -3.16
CA VAL A 5 -3.72 -8.82 -4.11
C VAL A 5 -3.31 -7.52 -4.80
N GLY A 6 -2.71 -6.60 -4.06
CA GLY A 6 -2.27 -5.35 -4.66
C GLY A 6 -1.45 -4.45 -3.76
N VAL A 7 -0.73 -3.54 -4.40
CA VAL A 7 0.00 -2.44 -3.75
C VAL A 7 -0.32 -1.15 -4.47
N VAL A 8 -0.81 -0.17 -3.72
CA VAL A 8 -1.16 1.16 -4.21
C VAL A 8 -0.37 2.20 -3.45
N LEU A 9 0.40 3.02 -4.17
CA LEU A 9 1.02 4.22 -3.63
C LEU A 9 -0.03 5.32 -3.55
N PHE A 10 -0.18 5.96 -2.40
CA PHE A 10 -1.09 7.09 -2.23
C PHE A 10 -0.40 8.26 -1.52
N GLY A 11 -1.18 9.25 -1.09
CA GLY A 11 -0.66 10.38 -0.34
C GLY A 11 0.05 11.41 -1.21
N SER A 12 0.92 12.21 -0.59
CA SER A 12 1.56 13.37 -1.25
C SER A 12 2.46 12.95 -2.41
N VAL A 13 3.11 11.77 -2.32
CA VAL A 13 3.98 11.25 -3.38
C VAL A 13 3.18 10.94 -4.65
N ALA A 14 2.05 10.23 -4.51
CA ALA A 14 1.17 9.92 -5.64
C ALA A 14 0.60 11.18 -6.31
N ARG A 15 0.36 12.25 -5.52
CA ARG A 15 -0.18 13.53 -6.02
C ARG A 15 0.90 14.48 -6.55
N GLY A 16 2.19 14.16 -6.42
CA GLY A 16 3.29 15.05 -6.80
C GLY A 16 3.47 16.26 -5.88
N GLU A 17 2.92 16.21 -4.67
CA GLU A 17 2.99 17.27 -3.65
C GLU A 17 4.06 16.99 -2.59
N ALA A 18 4.72 15.83 -2.65
CA ALA A 18 5.71 15.42 -1.67
C ALA A 18 6.95 16.30 -1.69
N ASP A 19 7.45 16.61 -0.50
CA ASP A 19 8.78 17.16 -0.28
C ASP A 19 9.75 16.08 0.24
N ARG A 20 11.00 16.47 0.48
CA ARG A 20 12.06 15.56 0.95
C ARG A 20 11.83 14.97 2.35
N ALA A 21 10.88 15.50 3.11
CA ALA A 21 10.55 15.03 4.45
C ALA A 21 9.26 14.20 4.46
N SER A 22 8.61 14.04 3.30
CA SER A 22 7.37 13.29 3.16
C SER A 22 7.64 11.79 3.24
N ASP A 23 6.81 11.09 4.00
CA ASP A 23 6.79 9.64 4.03
C ASP A 23 6.17 9.07 2.75
N ILE A 24 6.47 7.81 2.44
CA ILE A 24 5.89 7.07 1.31
C ILE A 24 4.74 6.21 1.83
N ASP A 25 3.51 6.62 1.52
CA ASP A 25 2.29 5.93 1.94
C ASP A 25 1.89 4.80 0.98
N LEU A 26 1.76 3.58 1.50
CA LEU A 26 1.45 2.39 0.71
C LEU A 26 0.21 1.68 1.25
N LEU A 27 -0.77 1.39 0.40
CA LEU A 27 -1.89 0.51 0.71
C LEU A 27 -1.58 -0.87 0.14
N VAL A 28 -1.48 -1.86 1.03
CA VAL A 28 -1.21 -3.26 0.69
C VAL A 28 -2.47 -4.07 0.94
N ILE A 29 -3.04 -4.64 -0.12
CA ILE A 29 -4.21 -5.52 -0.04
C ILE A 29 -3.72 -6.97 -0.15
N VAL A 30 -4.17 -7.82 0.76
CA VAL A 30 -3.90 -9.26 0.76
C VAL A 30 -5.21 -10.04 0.92
N ASP A 31 -5.25 -11.27 0.43
CA ASP A 31 -6.48 -12.07 0.44
C ASP A 31 -6.70 -12.80 1.78
N ASP A 32 -5.62 -13.15 2.48
CA ASP A 32 -5.71 -13.86 3.77
C ASP A 32 -4.54 -13.51 4.71
N ASP A 33 -4.70 -13.85 5.98
CA ASP A 33 -3.69 -13.81 7.04
C ASP A 33 -3.00 -12.45 7.20
N LYS A 34 -3.78 -11.45 7.64
CA LYS A 34 -3.32 -10.09 7.95
C LYS A 34 -2.12 -10.07 8.89
N THR A 35 -1.99 -11.06 9.77
CA THR A 35 -0.87 -11.15 10.73
C THR A 35 0.43 -11.51 10.02
N THR A 36 0.42 -12.55 9.19
CA THR A 36 1.58 -12.95 8.38
C THR A 36 1.95 -11.87 7.38
N ALA A 37 0.96 -11.25 6.74
CA ALA A 37 1.18 -10.10 5.86
C ALA A 37 1.88 -8.96 6.60
N ARG A 38 1.43 -8.61 7.81
CA ARG A 38 2.03 -7.55 8.62
C ARG A 38 3.49 -7.82 8.97
N ARG A 39 3.84 -9.06 9.34
CA ARG A 39 5.24 -9.43 9.61
C ARG A 39 6.11 -9.32 8.36
N THR A 40 5.60 -9.81 7.24
CA THR A 40 6.31 -9.77 5.96
C THR A 40 6.56 -8.34 5.52
N VAL A 41 5.51 -7.50 5.54
CA VAL A 41 5.59 -6.08 5.18
C VAL A 41 6.54 -5.33 6.12
N GLN A 42 6.50 -5.58 7.43
CA GLN A 42 7.45 -4.95 8.36
C GLN A 42 8.90 -5.32 8.05
N SER A 43 9.19 -6.58 7.74
CA SER A 43 10.53 -7.00 7.34
C SER A 43 10.98 -6.25 6.08
N VAL A 44 10.12 -6.19 5.05
CA VAL A 44 10.43 -5.47 3.80
C VAL A 44 10.64 -3.98 4.05
N VAL A 45 9.81 -3.34 4.88
CA VAL A 45 9.99 -1.92 5.23
C VAL A 45 11.32 -1.69 5.92
N SER A 46 11.70 -2.51 6.90
CA SER A 46 13.01 -2.38 7.55
C SER A 46 14.15 -2.51 6.56
N ASP A 47 14.08 -3.47 5.63
CA ASP A 47 15.09 -3.63 4.58
C ASP A 47 15.15 -2.42 3.63
N LEU A 48 14.02 -1.78 3.34
CA LEU A 48 13.93 -0.59 2.48
C LEU A 48 14.45 0.67 3.19
N GLU A 49 14.20 0.83 4.49
CA GLU A 49 14.66 1.96 5.29
C GLU A 49 16.19 1.99 5.46
N ASP A 50 16.82 0.81 5.45
CA ASP A 50 18.28 0.69 5.48
C ASP A 50 18.94 1.06 4.14
N GLN A 51 18.21 0.89 3.03
CA GLN A 51 18.67 1.18 1.68
C GLN A 51 18.71 2.68 1.38
N ARG A 52 19.55 3.04 0.40
CA ARG A 52 19.62 4.39 -0.15
C ARG A 52 19.27 4.38 -1.62
N PHE A 53 18.35 5.25 -2.01
CA PHE A 53 17.98 5.50 -3.38
C PHE A 53 18.51 6.88 -3.76
N GLU A 54 19.42 6.93 -4.73
CA GLU A 54 20.09 8.18 -5.14
C GLU A 54 20.74 8.94 -3.98
N GLY A 55 21.23 8.20 -2.98
CA GLY A 55 21.86 8.75 -1.77
C GLY A 55 20.89 9.14 -0.65
N ASN A 56 19.57 9.10 -0.89
CA ASN A 56 18.54 9.45 0.08
C ASN A 56 17.94 8.21 0.75
N ARG A 57 17.45 8.39 1.97
CA ARG A 57 16.63 7.41 2.69
C ARG A 57 15.19 7.90 2.72
N TYR A 58 14.26 6.95 2.68
CA TYR A 58 12.84 7.22 2.72
C TYR A 58 12.19 6.40 3.84
N THR A 59 11.21 6.99 4.49
CA THR A 59 10.33 6.31 5.44
C THR A 59 9.14 5.76 4.67
N PHE A 60 8.70 4.55 5.02
CA PHE A 60 7.54 3.92 4.39
C PHE A 60 6.43 3.69 5.42
N GLN A 61 5.22 4.10 5.08
CA GLN A 61 4.03 3.91 5.93
C GLN A 61 3.04 2.94 5.25
N PRO A 62 3.18 1.62 5.48
CA PRO A 62 2.25 0.66 4.92
C PRO A 62 0.96 0.57 5.75
N LEU A 63 -0.17 0.77 5.09
CA LEU A 63 -1.50 0.37 5.52
C LEU A 63 -1.83 -0.99 4.91
N ILE A 64 -2.08 -1.99 5.75
CA ILE A 64 -2.36 -3.36 5.30
C ILE A 64 -3.83 -3.66 5.52
N GLU A 65 -4.52 -4.11 4.48
CA GLU A 65 -5.90 -4.54 4.56
C GLU A 65 -6.13 -5.91 3.93
N LEU A 66 -7.13 -6.62 4.47
CA LEU A 66 -7.67 -7.81 3.81
C LEU A 66 -8.67 -7.36 2.74
N THR A 67 -8.82 -8.13 1.67
CA THR A 67 -9.87 -7.94 0.65
C THR A 67 -11.25 -7.79 1.28
N ASP A 68 -11.63 -8.71 2.18
CA ASP A 68 -12.89 -8.65 2.93
C ASP A 68 -13.03 -7.38 3.80
N SER A 69 -11.92 -6.92 4.39
CA SER A 69 -11.91 -5.73 5.22
C SER A 69 -12.07 -4.48 4.37
N ALA A 70 -11.28 -4.39 3.29
CA ALA A 70 -11.28 -3.30 2.35
C ALA A 70 -12.67 -3.08 1.72
N ASN A 71 -13.38 -4.15 1.37
CA ASN A 71 -14.76 -4.07 0.89
C ASN A 71 -15.71 -3.45 1.94
N ARG A 72 -15.57 -3.82 3.22
CA ARG A 72 -16.40 -3.24 4.29
C ARG A 72 -16.10 -1.77 4.56
N ILE A 73 -14.83 -1.36 4.45
CA ILE A 73 -14.40 0.02 4.70
C ILE A 73 -14.22 0.82 3.40
N GLY A 74 -14.81 0.37 2.29
CA GLY A 74 -14.53 0.87 0.95
C GLY A 74 -14.56 2.40 0.85
N ASN A 75 -15.60 3.04 1.38
CA ASN A 75 -15.71 4.50 1.39
C ASN A 75 -14.50 5.25 1.99
N GLN A 76 -13.80 4.63 2.94
CA GLN A 76 -12.59 5.18 3.57
C GLN A 76 -11.32 4.95 2.72
N LEU A 77 -11.34 3.94 1.84
CA LEU A 77 -10.25 3.59 0.93
C LEU A 77 -10.39 4.20 -0.47
N ARG A 78 -11.61 4.64 -0.85
CA ARG A 78 -11.87 5.31 -2.14
C ARG A 78 -10.85 6.42 -2.46
N PRO A 79 -10.52 7.37 -1.54
CA PRO A 79 -9.54 8.42 -1.86
C PRO A 79 -8.16 7.88 -2.24
N GLN A 80 -7.73 6.80 -1.60
CA GLN A 80 -6.45 6.14 -1.86
C GLN A 80 -6.48 5.42 -3.21
N PHE A 81 -7.62 4.84 -3.61
CA PHE A 81 -7.76 4.22 -4.93
C PHE A 81 -7.92 5.22 -6.07
N ASP A 82 -8.58 6.36 -5.84
CA ASP A 82 -8.84 7.37 -6.87
C ASP A 82 -7.59 8.20 -7.18
N ALA A 83 -6.88 8.63 -6.13
CA ALA A 83 -5.67 9.46 -6.27
C ALA A 83 -4.37 8.64 -6.27
N GLY A 84 -4.45 7.34 -6.00
CA GLY A 84 -3.28 6.48 -5.87
C GLY A 84 -2.78 5.92 -7.19
N ILE A 85 -1.50 5.56 -7.19
CA ILE A 85 -0.80 4.90 -8.30
C ILE A 85 -0.71 3.41 -7.95
N THR A 86 -1.30 2.56 -8.77
CA THR A 86 -1.16 1.10 -8.62
C THR A 86 0.25 0.69 -9.01
N LEU A 87 1.01 0.15 -8.05
CA LEU A 87 2.35 -0.39 -8.26
C LEU A 87 2.31 -1.87 -8.63
N VAL A 88 1.42 -2.60 -7.95
CA VAL A 88 1.13 -4.03 -8.19
C VAL A 88 -0.38 -4.19 -8.16
N GLY A 89 -0.94 -4.87 -9.16
CA GLY A 89 -2.36 -5.16 -9.21
C GLY A 89 -2.64 -6.56 -9.74
N SER A 90 -3.71 -7.15 -9.22
CA SER A 90 -4.33 -8.38 -9.73
C SER A 90 -5.73 -8.07 -10.25
N ASP A 91 -6.35 -9.04 -10.93
CA ASP A 91 -7.76 -8.95 -11.33
C ASP A 91 -8.67 -8.68 -10.12
N GLN A 92 -8.36 -9.31 -8.98
CA GLN A 92 -9.09 -9.10 -7.72
C GLN A 92 -8.94 -7.68 -7.17
N LEU A 93 -7.79 -7.01 -7.36
CA LEU A 93 -7.65 -5.59 -7.02
C LEU A 93 -8.54 -4.72 -7.94
N SER A 94 -8.60 -5.04 -9.22
CA SER A 94 -9.46 -4.32 -10.18
C SER A 94 -10.95 -4.46 -9.85
N GLU A 95 -11.37 -5.66 -9.43
CA GLU A 95 -12.72 -5.91 -8.92
C GLU A 95 -12.98 -5.08 -7.65
N LEU A 96 -12.10 -5.18 -6.65
CA LEU A 96 -12.19 -4.41 -5.40
C LEU A 96 -12.34 -2.91 -5.67
N ARG A 97 -11.56 -2.33 -6.58
CA ARG A 97 -11.66 -0.89 -6.93
C ARG A 97 -12.99 -0.50 -7.55
N THR A 98 -13.70 -1.44 -8.19
CA THR A 98 -15.00 -1.20 -8.81
C THR A 98 -16.13 -1.30 -7.79
N GLU A 99 -15.98 -2.20 -6.81
CA GLU A 99 -16.94 -2.40 -5.72
C GLU A 99 -16.89 -1.29 -4.67
N VAL A 100 -15.69 -0.74 -4.45
CA VAL A 100 -15.36 0.15 -3.35
C VAL A 100 -15.86 1.57 -3.54
#